data_AF-A0A7H5A4T7-F1
#
_entry.id   AF-A0A7H5A4T7-F1
#
_cell.length_a   1.000
_cell.length_b   1.000
_cell.length_c   1.000
_cell.angle_alpha   90.00
_cell.angle_beta   90.00
_cell.angle_gamma   90.00
#
_symmetry.space_group_name_H-M   'P 1'
#
loop_
_entity.id
_entity.type
_entity.pdbx_description
1 polymer ?
#
loop_
_entity_poly.entity_id
_entity_poly.type
_entity_poly.pdbx_seq_one_letter_code
_entity_poly.pdbx_strand_id
1 'polypeptide(L)'
;MTITLQAVNDLIQSLESAGELSIKETKVMALAKAYQQLAAENVQARERHSFIRALAISILEHSGGRHDWRGAMEDASDLVKTVDEVYSNTPATDRIVAGIKAEAKSHDLNAFISHYSAELDNHIANGGDQFDERAVRLRGVIVGARMFREKLRDEEKALALREEAGK
;
A
#
# COMPACT_ATOMS: atom_id res chain seq x y z
N MET A 1 -17.39 -3.88 17.86
CA MET A 1 -17.29 -2.41 17.97
C MET A 1 -16.80 -1.88 16.64
N THR A 2 -17.55 -0.98 15.99
CA THR A 2 -17.20 -0.43 14.68
C THR A 2 -16.83 1.04 14.87
N ILE A 3 -15.62 1.43 14.49
CA ILE A 3 -15.19 2.83 14.49
C ILE A 3 -15.83 3.54 13.29
N THR A 4 -16.29 4.77 13.48
CA THR A 4 -16.89 5.61 12.44
C THR A 4 -15.84 6.50 11.77
N LEU A 5 -16.07 6.94 10.53
CA LEU A 5 -15.18 7.89 9.85
C LEU A 5 -15.07 9.22 10.58
N GLN A 6 -16.15 9.66 11.23
CA GLN A 6 -16.13 10.86 12.05
C GLN A 6 -15.14 10.72 13.22
N ALA A 7 -15.18 9.59 13.93
CA ALA A 7 -14.25 9.33 15.04
C ALA A 7 -12.79 9.31 14.58
N VAL A 8 -12.51 8.87 13.35
CA VAL A 8 -11.16 8.91 12.77
C VAL A 8 -10.74 10.33 12.42
N ASN A 9 -11.63 11.15 11.87
CA ASN A 9 -11.34 12.56 11.58
C ASN A 9 -11.07 13.35 12.86
N ASP A 10 -11.88 13.14 13.90
CA ASP A 10 -11.71 13.80 15.20
C ASP A 10 -10.37 13.41 15.84
N LEU A 11 -9.96 12.13 15.70
CA LEU A 11 -8.66 11.66 16.17
C LEU A 11 -7.50 12.31 15.41
N ILE A 12 -7.58 12.40 14.09
CA ILE A 12 -6.55 13.08 13.27
C ILE A 12 -6.43 14.54 13.70
N GLN A 13 -7.56 15.24 13.84
CA GLN A 13 -7.57 16.65 14.24
C GLN A 13 -6.96 16.85 15.64
N SER A 14 -7.29 15.98 16.60
CA SER A 14 -6.70 16.02 17.93
C SER A 14 -5.19 15.84 17.89
N LEU A 15 -4.69 14.89 17.10
CA LEU A 15 -3.26 14.61 16.99
C LEU A 15 -2.50 15.73 16.25
N GLU A 16 -3.10 16.33 15.23
CA GLU A 16 -2.51 17.48 14.52
C GLU A 16 -2.39 18.73 15.40
N SER A 17 -3.28 18.88 16.40
CA SER A 17 -3.25 19.99 17.35
C SER A 17 -2.28 19.80 18.53
N ALA A 18 -1.74 18.59 18.72
CA ALA A 18 -1.01 18.22 19.94
C ALA A 18 0.45 18.72 19.99
N GLY A 19 0.95 19.39 18.95
CA GLY A 19 2.33 19.89 18.91
C GLY A 19 3.34 18.77 18.69
N GLU A 20 4.10 18.38 19.73
CA GLU A 20 5.05 17.26 19.66
C GLU A 20 4.36 15.94 20.00
N LEU A 21 4.27 15.05 19.00
CA LEU A 21 3.71 13.71 19.16
C LEU A 21 4.76 12.72 19.66
N SER A 22 4.36 11.82 20.55
CA SER A 22 5.14 10.63 20.85
C SER A 22 5.23 9.71 19.63
N ILE A 23 6.24 8.83 19.61
CA ILE A 23 6.43 7.83 18.53
C ILE A 23 5.16 6.99 18.31
N LYS A 24 4.40 6.68 19.37
CA LYS A 24 3.15 5.93 19.25
C LYS A 24 2.05 6.75 18.60
N GLU A 25 1.90 8.01 19.00
CA GLU A 25 0.89 8.91 18.44
C GLU A 25 1.17 9.24 16.98
N THR A 26 2.44 9.38 16.58
CA THR A 26 2.83 9.53 15.17
C THR A 26 2.39 8.33 14.33
N LYS A 27 2.57 7.10 14.85
CA LYS A 27 2.12 5.88 14.16
C LYS A 27 0.59 5.79 14.08
N VAL A 28 -0.10 6.17 15.15
CA VAL A 28 -1.58 6.21 15.17
C VAL A 28 -2.10 7.24 14.17
N MET A 29 -1.47 8.43 14.08
CA MET A 29 -1.84 9.46 13.11
C MET A 29 -1.63 8.96 11.67
N ALA A 30 -0.51 8.30 11.38
CA ALA A 30 -0.25 7.73 10.06
C ALA A 30 -1.31 6.67 9.67
N LEU A 31 -1.65 5.77 10.60
CA LEU A 31 -2.69 4.76 10.41
C LEU A 31 -4.08 5.38 10.22
N ALA A 32 -4.43 6.41 11.00
CA ALA A 32 -5.70 7.10 10.90
C ALA A 32 -5.87 7.78 9.52
N LYS A 33 -4.83 8.46 9.04
CA LYS A 33 -4.80 9.06 7.70
C LYS A 33 -4.92 8.02 6.59
N ALA A 34 -4.21 6.89 6.71
CA ALA A 34 -4.34 5.78 5.77
C ALA A 34 -5.75 5.17 5.75
N TYR A 35 -6.41 5.05 6.91
CA TYR A 35 -7.78 4.57 7.01
C TYR A 35 -8.78 5.53 6.33
N GLN A 36 -8.65 6.84 6.56
CA GLN A 36 -9.50 7.86 5.94
C GLN A 36 -9.39 7.80 4.41
N GLN A 37 -8.17 7.65 3.91
CA GLN A 37 -7.87 7.49 2.49
C GLN A 37 -8.50 6.21 1.90
N LEU A 38 -8.33 5.07 2.57
CA LEU A 38 -8.92 3.79 2.15
C LEU A 38 -10.46 3.83 2.13
N ALA A 39 -11.07 4.56 3.05
CA ALA A 39 -12.52 4.71 3.08
C ALA A 39 -13.04 5.52 1.89
N ALA A 40 -12.34 6.61 1.52
CA ALA A 40 -12.67 7.38 0.32
C ALA A 40 -12.56 6.54 -0.96
N GLU A 41 -11.53 5.69 -1.05
CA GLU A 41 -11.36 4.77 -2.18
C GLU A 41 -12.45 3.70 -2.25
N ASN A 42 -12.89 3.18 -1.10
CA ASN A 42 -14.00 2.23 -1.07
C ASN A 42 -15.31 2.85 -1.57
N VAL A 43 -15.57 4.13 -1.29
CA VAL A 43 -16.73 4.83 -1.85
C VAL A 43 -16.59 4.91 -3.37
N GLN A 44 -15.44 5.35 -3.88
CA GLN A 44 -15.20 5.48 -5.31
C GLN A 44 -15.26 4.13 -6.04
N ALA A 45 -14.74 3.06 -5.43
CA ALA A 45 -14.83 1.70 -5.96
C ALA A 45 -16.28 1.20 -6.05
N ARG A 46 -17.12 1.53 -5.05
CA ARG A 46 -18.56 1.19 -5.06
C ARG A 46 -19.32 2.00 -6.11
N GLU A 47 -18.95 3.24 -6.35
CA GLU A 47 -19.51 4.07 -7.42
C GLU A 47 -19.14 3.51 -8.80
N ARG A 48 -17.86 3.13 -9.02
CA ARG A 48 -17.42 2.43 -10.24
C ARG A 48 -18.20 1.14 -10.46
N HIS A 49 -18.36 0.31 -9.42
CA HIS A 49 -19.12 -0.93 -9.51
C HIS A 49 -20.61 -0.69 -9.83
N SER A 50 -21.22 0.33 -9.22
CA SER A 50 -22.61 0.72 -9.51
C SER A 50 -22.80 1.17 -10.97
N PHE A 51 -21.86 1.96 -11.50
CA PHE A 51 -21.86 2.40 -12.89
C PHE A 51 -21.79 1.22 -13.87
N ILE A 52 -20.87 0.27 -13.62
CA ILE A 52 -20.71 -0.93 -14.47
C ILE A 52 -21.97 -1.80 -14.43
N ARG A 53 -22.58 -1.96 -13.26
CA ARG A 53 -23.82 -2.73 -13.15
C ARG A 53 -24.94 -2.07 -13.96
N ALA A 54 -25.07 -0.75 -13.91
CA ALA A 54 -26.05 -0.01 -14.70
C ALA A 54 -25.78 -0.13 -16.22
N LEU A 55 -24.51 -0.05 -16.61
CA LEU A 55 -24.06 -0.23 -18.00
C LEU A 55 -24.39 -1.64 -18.53
N ALA A 56 -24.09 -2.68 -17.73
CA ALA A 56 -24.35 -4.06 -18.09
C ALA A 56 -25.86 -4.35 -18.24
N ILE A 57 -26.69 -3.79 -17.37
CA ILE A 57 -28.16 -3.88 -17.46
C ILE A 57 -28.65 -3.18 -18.73
N SER A 58 -28.16 -1.98 -19.02
CA SER A 58 -28.53 -1.24 -20.25
C SER A 58 -28.17 -2.04 -21.52
N ILE A 59 -26.98 -2.65 -21.57
CA ILE A 59 -26.57 -3.49 -22.71
C ILE A 59 -27.46 -4.73 -22.82
N LEU A 60 -27.83 -5.38 -21.72
CA LEU A 60 -28.76 -6.53 -21.71
C LEU A 60 -30.15 -6.16 -22.23
N GLU A 61 -30.68 -5.02 -21.79
CA GLU A 61 -32.01 -4.54 -22.17
C GLU A 61 -32.07 -4.13 -23.65
N HIS A 62 -31.03 -3.46 -24.15
CA HIS A 62 -31.00 -2.95 -25.53
C HIS A 62 -30.50 -3.99 -26.56
N SER A 63 -29.83 -5.06 -26.13
CA SER A 63 -29.40 -6.16 -27.03
C SER A 63 -30.52 -7.15 -27.35
N GLY A 64 -31.69 -7.04 -26.71
CA GLY A 64 -32.81 -7.96 -26.88
C GLY A 64 -32.48 -9.40 -26.44
N GLY A 65 -31.52 -9.57 -25.51
CA GLY A 65 -31.09 -10.88 -25.02
C GLY A 65 -30.16 -11.67 -25.94
N ARG A 66 -29.57 -11.04 -26.97
CA ARG A 66 -28.55 -11.72 -27.81
C ARG A 66 -27.24 -11.91 -27.01
N HIS A 67 -26.89 -13.17 -26.76
CA HIS A 67 -25.70 -13.62 -26.02
C HIS A 67 -24.37 -13.56 -26.82
N ASP A 68 -24.22 -12.64 -27.77
CA ASP A 68 -22.93 -12.40 -28.44
C ASP A 68 -22.20 -11.24 -27.77
N TRP A 69 -21.64 -11.54 -26.61
CA TRP A 69 -20.86 -10.59 -25.81
C TRP A 69 -19.55 -10.16 -26.48
N ARG A 70 -19.02 -10.95 -27.43
CA ARG A 70 -17.77 -10.60 -28.13
C ARG A 70 -18.03 -9.55 -29.20
N GLY A 71 -19.04 -9.74 -30.06
CA GLY A 71 -19.40 -8.77 -31.08
C GLY A 71 -19.88 -7.43 -30.48
N ALA A 72 -20.64 -7.48 -29.39
CA ALA A 72 -21.08 -6.26 -28.68
C ALA A 72 -19.93 -5.47 -28.01
N MET A 73 -18.85 -6.14 -27.62
CA MET A 73 -17.67 -5.49 -27.02
C MET A 73 -16.70 -4.98 -28.09
N GLU A 74 -16.67 -5.60 -29.27
CA GLU A 74 -15.86 -5.20 -30.44
C GLU A 74 -16.35 -3.89 -31.05
N ASP A 75 -17.68 -3.66 -31.08
CA ASP A 75 -18.30 -2.38 -31.45
C ASP A 75 -18.15 -1.29 -30.37
N ALA A 76 -17.86 -1.67 -29.12
CA ALA A 76 -17.78 -0.79 -27.96
C ALA A 76 -16.34 -0.43 -27.56
N SER A 77 -15.45 -0.26 -28.54
CA SER A 77 -14.02 0.02 -28.33
C SER A 77 -13.75 1.22 -27.40
N ASP A 78 -14.54 2.29 -27.51
CA ASP A 78 -14.43 3.46 -26.62
C ASP A 78 -14.93 3.17 -25.20
N LEU A 79 -15.87 2.24 -25.05
CA LEU A 79 -16.39 1.79 -23.76
C LEU A 79 -15.34 0.96 -23.01
N VAL A 80 -14.64 0.07 -23.73
CA VAL A 80 -13.52 -0.71 -23.17
C VAL A 80 -12.41 0.22 -22.70
N LYS A 81 -12.05 1.25 -23.48
CA LYS A 81 -11.09 2.28 -23.05
C LYS A 81 -11.56 3.06 -21.83
N THR A 82 -12.84 3.44 -21.79
CA THR A 82 -13.41 4.16 -20.63
C THR A 82 -13.37 3.29 -19.37
N VAL A 83 -13.64 1.99 -19.49
CA VAL A 83 -13.54 1.04 -18.38
C VAL A 83 -12.07 0.87 -17.95
N ASP A 84 -11.14 0.71 -18.90
CA ASP A 84 -9.71 0.62 -18.61
C ASP A 84 -9.17 1.90 -17.94
N GLU A 85 -9.55 3.09 -18.38
CA GLU A 85 -9.15 4.36 -17.73
C GLU A 85 -9.71 4.50 -16.31
N VAL A 86 -10.94 4.01 -16.09
CA VAL A 86 -11.61 3.99 -14.78
C VAL A 86 -10.97 2.96 -13.82
N TYR A 87 -10.38 1.88 -14.35
CA TYR A 87 -9.73 0.82 -13.55
C TYR A 87 -8.21 0.97 -13.40
N SER A 88 -7.52 1.55 -14.36
CA SER A 88 -6.06 1.67 -14.37
C SER A 88 -5.54 2.68 -13.34
N ASN A 89 -6.42 3.50 -12.78
CA ASN A 89 -6.07 4.53 -11.82
C ASN A 89 -6.48 4.13 -10.40
N THR A 90 -5.56 3.46 -9.69
CA THR A 90 -5.56 3.40 -8.22
C THR A 90 -4.45 4.27 -7.62
N PRO A 91 -4.37 5.58 -7.96
CA PRO A 91 -3.23 6.44 -7.64
C PRO A 91 -2.97 6.59 -6.14
N ALA A 92 -3.91 6.22 -5.29
CA ALA A 92 -3.76 6.27 -3.85
C ALA A 92 -3.24 4.97 -3.23
N THR A 93 -3.60 3.78 -3.72
CA THR A 93 -2.85 2.53 -3.45
C THR A 93 -1.42 2.67 -3.92
N ASP A 94 -1.21 3.20 -5.12
CA ASP A 94 0.12 3.44 -5.66
C ASP A 94 0.89 4.47 -4.83
N ARG A 95 0.22 5.51 -4.32
CA ARG A 95 0.82 6.49 -3.40
C ARG A 95 1.10 5.93 -2.01
N ILE A 96 0.25 5.05 -1.46
CA ILE A 96 0.47 4.35 -0.19
C ILE A 96 1.66 3.39 -0.34
N VAL A 97 1.69 2.60 -1.40
CA VAL A 97 2.82 1.72 -1.73
C VAL A 97 4.07 2.54 -1.97
N ALA A 98 4.00 3.67 -2.69
CA ALA A 98 5.13 4.58 -2.88
C ALA A 98 5.58 5.23 -1.56
N GLY A 99 4.66 5.57 -0.66
CA GLY A 99 4.94 6.13 0.67
C GLY A 99 5.62 5.11 1.58
N ILE A 100 5.09 3.89 1.65
CA ILE A 100 5.71 2.75 2.35
C ILE A 100 7.09 2.46 1.75
N LYS A 101 7.21 2.48 0.41
CA LYS A 101 8.49 2.33 -0.28
C LYS A 101 9.44 3.49 0.06
N ALA A 102 8.96 4.73 0.15
CA ALA A 102 9.79 5.90 0.46
C ALA A 102 10.29 5.90 1.92
N GLU A 103 9.42 5.56 2.87
CA GLU A 103 9.80 5.31 4.28
C GLU A 103 10.81 4.17 4.37
N ALA A 104 10.62 3.09 3.61
CA ALA A 104 11.56 1.98 3.57
C ALA A 104 12.88 2.31 2.81
N LYS A 105 12.87 3.28 1.88
CA LYS A 105 14.01 3.61 1.00
C LYS A 105 15.05 4.52 1.63
N SER A 106 14.67 5.54 2.39
CA SER A 106 15.56 6.72 2.47
C SER A 106 16.51 6.77 3.67
N HIS A 107 16.21 6.20 4.84
CA HIS A 107 17.13 6.33 5.98
C HIS A 107 16.89 5.30 7.09
N ASP A 108 15.63 4.87 7.28
CA ASP A 108 15.24 4.08 8.44
C ASP A 108 15.73 2.64 8.39
N LEU A 109 15.74 1.97 7.23
CA LEU A 109 16.09 0.54 7.20
C LEU A 109 17.58 0.29 7.46
N ASN A 110 18.46 1.17 6.97
CA ASN A 110 19.89 1.06 7.25
C ASN A 110 20.19 1.40 8.72
N ALA A 111 19.59 2.47 9.24
CA ALA A 111 19.71 2.82 10.66
C ALA A 111 19.16 1.71 11.57
N PHE A 112 18.03 1.11 11.20
CA PHE A 112 17.43 -0.04 11.88
C PHE A 112 18.37 -1.25 11.86
N ILE A 113 18.88 -1.64 10.69
CA ILE A 113 19.85 -2.75 10.59
C ILE A 113 21.09 -2.47 11.43
N SER A 114 21.64 -1.25 11.39
CA SER A 114 22.80 -0.86 12.18
C SER A 114 22.52 -0.88 13.68
N HIS A 115 21.36 -0.39 14.13
CA HIS A 115 20.94 -0.42 15.53
C HIS A 115 20.89 -1.86 16.05
N TYR A 116 20.18 -2.75 15.36
CA TYR A 116 20.05 -4.14 15.77
C TYR A 116 21.37 -4.93 15.64
N SER A 117 22.23 -4.57 14.68
CA SER A 117 23.57 -5.15 14.58
C SER A 117 24.44 -4.74 15.78
N ALA A 118 24.42 -3.45 16.16
CA ALA A 118 25.12 -2.97 17.34
C ALA A 118 24.58 -3.59 18.63
N GLU A 119 23.26 -3.81 18.74
CA GLU A 119 22.67 -4.50 19.89
C GLU A 119 23.16 -5.95 19.99
N LEU A 120 23.25 -6.66 18.85
CA LEU A 120 23.79 -8.02 18.79
C LEU A 120 25.27 -8.05 19.18
N ASP A 121 26.07 -7.14 18.63
CA ASP A 121 27.50 -7.05 18.93
C ASP A 121 27.72 -6.74 20.42
N ASN A 122 26.95 -5.81 21.00
CA ASN A 122 26.99 -5.50 22.42
C ASN A 122 26.57 -6.70 23.29
N HIS A 123 25.56 -7.46 22.88
CA HIS A 123 25.13 -8.66 23.62
C HIS A 123 26.26 -9.70 23.67
N ILE A 124 26.90 -9.96 22.54
CA ILE A 124 28.02 -10.91 22.44
C ILE A 124 29.25 -10.39 23.22
N ALA A 125 29.57 -9.10 23.09
CA ALA A 125 30.70 -8.48 23.80
C ALA A 125 30.53 -8.53 25.33
N ASN A 126 29.29 -8.52 25.82
CA ASN A 126 28.97 -8.65 27.25
C ASN A 126 28.79 -10.10 27.71
N GLY A 127 29.26 -11.08 26.94
CA GLY A 127 29.27 -12.51 27.32
C GLY A 127 27.99 -13.27 26.99
N GLY A 128 27.08 -12.68 26.22
CA GLY A 128 25.92 -13.38 25.67
C GLY A 128 26.33 -14.49 24.70
N ASP A 129 25.60 -15.61 24.71
CA ASP A 129 25.91 -16.73 23.83
C ASP A 129 25.43 -16.42 22.40
N GLN A 130 26.27 -16.74 21.42
CA GLN A 130 26.01 -16.46 20.00
C GLN A 130 24.75 -17.13 19.44
N PHE A 131 24.24 -18.17 20.11
CA PHE A 131 23.06 -18.95 19.74
C PHE A 131 21.98 -18.93 20.82
N ASP A 132 22.10 -18.07 21.84
CA ASP A 132 20.99 -17.88 22.76
C ASP A 132 19.78 -17.23 22.06
N GLU A 133 18.65 -17.31 22.74
CA GLU A 133 17.38 -16.84 22.22
C GLU A 133 17.41 -15.36 21.81
N ARG A 134 18.20 -14.52 22.50
CA ARG A 134 18.32 -13.11 22.17
C ARG A 134 19.17 -12.91 20.91
N ALA A 135 20.32 -13.57 20.81
CA ALA A 135 21.17 -13.50 19.62
C ALA A 135 20.44 -14.01 18.37
N VAL A 136 19.70 -15.12 18.49
CA VAL A 136 18.90 -15.68 17.39
C VAL A 136 17.80 -14.70 16.95
N ARG A 137 17.07 -14.08 17.89
CA ARG A 137 16.05 -13.06 17.58
C ARG A 137 16.65 -11.86 16.85
N LEU A 138 17.73 -11.28 17.37
CA LEU A 138 18.39 -10.12 16.78
C LEU A 138 18.88 -10.43 15.36
N ARG A 139 19.50 -11.61 15.15
CA ARG A 139 19.88 -12.09 13.81
C ARG A 139 18.69 -12.23 12.87
N GLY A 140 17.58 -12.80 13.35
CA GLY A 140 16.35 -12.93 12.56
C GLY A 140 15.83 -11.57 12.08
N VAL A 141 15.81 -10.57 12.95
CA VAL A 141 15.40 -9.19 12.62
C VAL A 141 16.35 -8.57 11.59
N ILE A 142 17.66 -8.69 11.78
CA ILE A 142 18.68 -8.16 10.85
C ILE A 142 18.55 -8.79 9.46
N VAL A 143 18.44 -10.13 9.40
CA VAL A 143 18.32 -10.86 8.13
C VAL A 143 17.02 -10.50 7.42
N GLY A 144 15.90 -10.48 8.15
CA GLY A 144 14.60 -10.09 7.60
C GLY A 144 14.63 -8.69 6.99
N ALA A 145 15.22 -7.72 7.70
CA ALA A 145 15.37 -6.36 7.20
C ALA A 145 16.28 -6.28 5.96
N ARG A 146 17.38 -7.04 5.91
CA ARG A 146 18.26 -7.11 4.73
C ARG A 146 17.53 -7.67 3.51
N MET A 147 16.80 -8.78 3.68
CA MET A 147 16.01 -9.39 2.60
C MET A 147 14.91 -8.46 2.09
N PHE A 148 14.23 -7.75 2.99
CA PHE A 148 13.21 -6.79 2.62
C PHE A 148 13.79 -5.63 1.79
N ARG A 149 14.94 -5.08 2.21
CA ARG A 149 15.68 -4.07 1.44
C ARG A 149 16.08 -4.56 0.05
N GLU A 150 16.49 -5.81 -0.08
CA GLU A 150 16.84 -6.41 -1.37
C GLU A 150 15.64 -6.48 -2.30
N LYS A 151 14.50 -6.99 -1.82
CA LYS A 151 13.26 -7.02 -2.61
C LYS A 151 12.86 -5.64 -3.12
N LEU A 152 12.98 -4.60 -2.29
CA LEU A 152 12.68 -3.23 -2.70
C LEU A 152 13.57 -2.76 -3.86
N ARG A 153 14.87 -3.07 -3.83
CA ARG A 153 15.81 -2.72 -4.90
C ARG A 153 15.54 -3.49 -6.20
N ASP A 154 15.14 -4.75 -6.08
CA ASP A 154 14.82 -5.58 -7.25
C ASP A 154 13.52 -5.11 -7.92
N GLU A 155 12.52 -4.72 -7.12
CA GLU A 155 11.31 -4.08 -7.64
C GLU A 155 11.60 -2.75 -8.34
N GLU A 156 12.51 -1.92 -7.83
CA GLU A 156 12.93 -0.68 -8.49
C GLU A 156 13.55 -0.94 -9.87
N LYS A 157 14.46 -1.92 -9.96
CA LYS A 157 15.07 -2.30 -11.23
C LYS A 157 14.04 -2.82 -12.22
N ALA A 158 13.11 -3.65 -11.74
CA ALA A 158 12.03 -4.18 -12.58
C ALA A 158 11.11 -3.07 -13.09
N LEU A 159 10.85 -2.04 -12.28
CA LEU A 159 10.05 -0.88 -12.68
C LEU A 159 10.78 -0.05 -13.75
N ALA A 160 12.06 0.27 -13.53
CA ALA A 160 12.87 1.03 -14.49
C ALA A 160 12.95 0.34 -15.86
N LEU A 161 13.13 -0.99 -15.87
CA LEU A 161 13.15 -1.79 -17.12
C LEU A 161 11.80 -1.77 -17.86
N ARG A 162 10.67 -1.71 -17.14
CA ARG A 162 9.33 -1.60 -17.75
C ARG A 162 9.09 -0.21 -18.34
N GLU A 163 9.58 0.85 -17.69
CA GLU A 163 9.48 2.22 -18.18
C GLU A 163 10.38 2.47 -19.40
N GLU A 164 11.53 1.79 -19.50
CA GLU A 164 12.38 1.81 -20.69
C GLU A 164 11.80 1.01 -21.86
N ALA A 165 11.16 -0.13 -21.59
CA ALA A 165 10.54 -0.97 -22.62
C ALA A 165 9.23 -0.41 -23.20
N GLY A 166 8.61 0.57 -22.53
CA GLY A 166 7.40 1.26 -22.97
C GLY A 166 7.64 2.54 -23.79
N LYS A 167 8.90 2.92 -24.03
CA LYS A 167 9.31 4.04 -24.90
C LYS A 167 9.77 3.54 -26.26
#